data_AF-A0AAN8TII8-F1
#
_entry.id   AF-A0AAN8TII8-F1
#
_cell.length_a   1.000
_cell.length_b   1.000
_cell.length_c   1.000
_cell.angle_alpha   90.00
_cell.angle_beta   90.00
_cell.angle_gamma   90.00
#
_symmetry.space_group_name_H-M   'P 1'
#
loop_
_entity.id
_entity.type
_entity.pdbx_description
1 polymer ?
#
loop_
_entity_poly.entity_id
_entity_poly.type
_entity_poly.pdbx_seq_one_letter_code
_entity_poly.pdbx_strand_id
1 'polypeptide(L)'
;MADSGRVPTSYSGLHEAESLYGKIDPKKFGDRVYRSSPPEKIQKKKRKRFVLSLATMQNKKRRRIPGEESSVLNWREEEGEVYQPKTKETGAAYESMLSLIQHQLCGQPLNIVRAAADEILAVLKDGNFSNSDKKKMEIEKVLNVSI
;
A
#
# COMPACT_ATOMS: atom_id res chain seq x y z
N MET A 1 43.84 57.37 -42.23
CA MET A 1 44.34 56.44 -41.19
C MET A 1 43.87 57.01 -39.86
N ALA A 2 42.84 56.41 -39.25
CA ALA A 2 42.34 56.84 -37.95
C ALA A 2 42.68 55.77 -36.92
N ASP A 3 43.65 56.08 -36.06
CA ASP A 3 43.98 55.31 -34.88
C ASP A 3 43.01 55.73 -33.77
N SER A 4 41.94 54.96 -33.56
CA SER A 4 40.97 55.21 -32.49
C SER A 4 41.35 54.35 -31.28
N GLY A 5 42.09 54.96 -30.36
CA GLY A 5 42.50 54.36 -29.10
C GLY A 5 41.33 53.70 -28.36
N ARG A 6 41.52 52.42 -28.03
CA ARG A 6 40.57 51.62 -27.26
C ARG A 6 40.60 52.09 -25.80
N VAL A 7 39.53 52.76 -25.37
CA VAL A 7 39.34 53.18 -23.98
C VAL A 7 39.27 51.94 -23.08
N PRO A 8 40.04 51.86 -21.98
CA PRO A 8 39.88 50.78 -21.02
C PRO A 8 38.60 51.04 -20.22
N THR A 9 37.54 50.27 -20.46
CA THR A 9 36.36 50.34 -19.58
C THR A 9 36.75 49.71 -18.24
N SER A 10 36.99 50.58 -17.27
CA SER A 10 37.21 50.25 -15.89
C SER A 10 35.96 49.59 -15.31
N TYR A 11 36.21 48.69 -14.37
CA TYR A 11 35.25 47.95 -13.57
C TYR A 11 34.35 48.92 -12.78
N SER A 12 33.04 48.94 -13.08
CA SER A 12 32.04 49.59 -12.23
C SER A 12 30.89 48.61 -11.99
N GLY A 13 30.81 48.13 -10.75
CA GLY A 13 29.77 47.22 -10.29
C GLY A 13 28.40 47.90 -10.26
N LEU A 14 27.62 47.66 -11.31
CA LEU A 14 26.16 47.74 -11.31
C LEU A 14 25.66 46.38 -11.80
N HIS A 15 24.94 45.69 -10.92
CA HIS A 15 24.51 44.31 -11.06
C HIS A 15 23.39 44.15 -12.11
N GLU A 16 23.68 44.47 -13.37
CA GLU A 16 22.80 44.11 -14.48
C GLU A 16 23.19 42.73 -14.99
N ALA A 17 22.21 41.82 -15.07
CA ALA A 17 22.46 40.48 -15.57
C ALA A 17 22.87 40.55 -17.05
N GLU A 18 24.15 40.33 -17.33
CA GLU A 18 24.64 40.28 -18.70
C GLU A 18 24.12 39.03 -19.44
N SER A 19 23.92 39.16 -20.75
CA SER A 19 23.58 38.03 -21.60
C SER A 19 24.70 36.97 -21.62
N LEU A 20 24.28 35.71 -21.56
CA LEU A 20 25.16 34.53 -21.64
C LEU A 20 25.37 34.05 -23.09
N TYR A 21 24.80 34.73 -24.08
CA TYR A 21 24.92 34.37 -25.50
C TYR A 21 26.40 34.41 -25.94
N GLY A 22 26.90 33.30 -26.49
CA GLY A 22 28.31 33.14 -26.88
C GLY A 22 29.30 32.91 -25.74
N LYS A 23 28.85 32.96 -24.47
CA LYS A 23 29.68 32.73 -23.27
C LYS A 23 29.48 31.33 -22.64
N ILE A 24 28.52 30.53 -23.14
CA ILE A 24 28.22 29.17 -22.65
C ILE A 24 28.77 28.12 -23.62
N ASP A 25 29.51 27.15 -23.11
CA ASP A 25 29.87 25.91 -23.81
C ASP A 25 28.74 24.87 -23.66
N PRO A 26 28.03 24.47 -24.73
CA PRO A 26 26.91 23.52 -24.63
C PRO A 26 27.32 22.15 -24.09
N LYS A 27 28.56 21.74 -24.35
CA LYS A 27 29.10 20.43 -23.93
C LYS A 27 29.42 20.35 -22.42
N LYS A 28 29.61 21.49 -21.76
CA LYS A 28 29.92 21.57 -20.31
C LYS A 28 28.67 21.82 -19.47
N PHE A 29 27.51 21.88 -20.10
CA PHE A 29 26.25 22.08 -19.41
C PHE A 29 25.96 20.87 -18.51
N GLY A 30 25.88 21.10 -17.21
CA GLY A 30 25.65 20.04 -16.22
C GLY A 30 26.89 19.61 -15.43
N ASP A 31 28.10 20.06 -15.78
CA ASP A 31 29.35 19.64 -15.12
C ASP A 31 29.39 20.00 -13.62
N ARG A 32 28.68 21.06 -13.23
CA ARG A 32 28.61 21.54 -11.84
C ARG A 32 27.32 21.12 -11.11
N VAL A 33 26.54 20.19 -11.66
CA VAL A 33 25.32 19.71 -11.01
C VAL A 33 25.66 18.89 -9.77
N TYR A 34 25.33 19.42 -8.60
CA TYR A 34 25.42 18.67 -7.35
C TYR A 34 24.10 17.96 -7.05
N ARG A 35 24.12 16.62 -6.97
CA ARG A 35 22.98 15.85 -6.45
C ARG A 35 23.14 15.72 -4.95
N SER A 36 22.27 16.34 -4.17
CA SER A 36 22.26 16.14 -2.73
C SER A 36 21.90 14.69 -2.42
N SER A 37 22.83 13.96 -1.80
CA SER A 37 22.51 12.66 -1.23
C SER A 37 21.52 12.88 -0.07
N PRO A 38 20.43 12.11 0.05
CA PRO A 38 19.50 12.26 1.15
C PRO A 38 20.24 12.13 2.49
N PRO A 39 19.91 12.97 3.50
CA PRO A 39 20.61 12.99 4.78
C PRO A 39 20.71 11.57 5.36
N GLU A 40 21.87 11.21 5.95
CA GLU A 40 22.18 9.85 6.41
C GLU A 40 21.09 9.21 7.29
N LYS A 41 20.32 10.03 8.02
CA LYS A 41 19.17 9.60 8.83
C LYS A 41 18.12 8.85 7.99
N ILE A 42 17.93 9.23 6.72
CA ILE A 42 17.03 8.56 5.76
C ILE A 42 17.65 7.26 5.24
N GLN A 43 18.97 7.23 5.03
CA GLN A 43 19.68 6.02 4.56
C GLN A 43 19.74 4.93 5.63
N LYS A 44 19.97 5.28 6.90
CA LYS A 44 19.90 4.33 8.03
C LYS A 44 18.47 3.78 8.21
N LYS A 45 17.42 4.58 7.97
CA LYS A 45 16.02 4.12 8.00
C LYS A 45 15.67 3.24 6.79
N LYS A 46 16.28 3.45 5.61
CA LYS A 46 16.13 2.55 4.45
C LYS A 46 16.91 1.24 4.63
N ARG A 47 18.15 1.30 5.15
CA ARG A 47 18.95 0.12 5.47
C ARG A 47 18.33 -0.73 6.57
N LYS A 48 17.83 -0.13 7.66
CA LYS A 48 17.07 -0.86 8.70
C LYS A 48 15.79 -1.49 8.14
N ARG A 49 15.04 -0.78 7.27
CA ARG A 49 13.87 -1.35 6.58
C ARG A 49 14.25 -2.50 5.64
N PHE A 50 15.36 -2.39 4.92
CA PHE A 50 15.83 -3.41 3.99
C PHE A 50 16.37 -4.65 4.72
N VAL A 51 17.15 -4.47 5.78
CA VAL A 51 17.68 -5.58 6.61
C VAL A 51 16.56 -6.27 7.39
N LEU A 52 15.60 -5.51 7.94
CA LEU A 52 14.42 -6.09 8.59
C LEU A 52 13.53 -6.83 7.56
N SER A 53 13.41 -6.30 6.33
CA SER A 53 12.72 -6.96 5.22
C SER A 53 13.44 -8.23 4.74
N LEU A 54 14.78 -8.25 4.70
CA LEU A 54 15.56 -9.43 4.33
C LEU A 54 15.48 -10.52 5.42
N ALA A 55 15.59 -10.14 6.69
CA ALA A 55 15.49 -11.06 7.83
C ALA A 55 14.08 -11.66 7.97
N THR A 56 13.03 -10.87 7.72
CA THR A 56 11.64 -11.38 7.66
C THR A 56 11.38 -12.22 6.41
N MET A 57 12.00 -11.91 5.27
CA MET A 57 11.92 -12.76 4.06
C MET A 57 12.62 -14.11 4.24
N GLN A 58 13.78 -14.15 4.90
CA GLN A 58 14.52 -15.41 5.12
C GLN A 58 13.76 -16.38 6.03
N ASN A 59 13.06 -15.87 7.06
CA ASN A 59 12.20 -16.71 7.91
C ASN A 59 10.88 -17.13 7.24
N LYS A 60 10.38 -16.37 6.25
CA LYS A 60 9.20 -16.77 5.45
C LYS A 60 9.50 -17.80 4.37
N LYS A 61 10.76 -17.98 3.95
CA LYS A 61 11.13 -18.92 2.89
C LYS A 61 11.12 -20.39 3.29
N ARG A 62 11.06 -20.73 4.59
CA ARG A 62 10.96 -22.14 5.03
C ARG A 62 9.53 -22.63 5.25
N ARG A 63 8.51 -21.77 5.05
CA ARG A 63 7.08 -22.12 5.19
C ARG A 63 6.23 -21.66 4.01
N ARG A 64 6.83 -21.43 2.84
CA ARG A 64 6.09 -21.09 1.63
C ARG A 64 6.23 -22.23 0.64
N ILE A 65 5.14 -22.96 0.48
CA ILE A 65 4.90 -23.90 -0.61
C ILE A 65 5.11 -23.12 -1.92
N PRO A 66 6.00 -23.58 -2.84
CA PRO A 66 6.17 -22.93 -4.14
C PRO A 66 4.91 -23.16 -4.98
N GLY A 67 4.19 -22.09 -5.32
CA GLY A 67 2.98 -22.15 -6.15
C GLY A 67 2.04 -20.97 -5.96
N GLU A 68 2.15 -20.23 -4.86
CA GLU A 68 1.33 -19.03 -4.61
C GLU A 68 2.06 -17.76 -5.07
N GLU A 69 2.44 -17.74 -6.35
CA GLU A 69 2.51 -16.47 -7.05
C GLU A 69 1.07 -16.00 -7.23
N SER A 70 0.69 -15.00 -6.45
CA SER A 70 -0.54 -14.24 -6.63
C SER A 70 -0.53 -13.59 -8.01
N SER A 71 -0.83 -14.38 -9.03
CA SER A 71 -1.04 -13.93 -10.39
C SER A 71 -2.24 -12.98 -10.36
N VAL A 72 -2.16 -11.89 -11.12
CA VAL A 72 -3.26 -10.93 -11.31
C VAL A 72 -4.49 -11.60 -11.94
N LEU A 73 -4.42 -12.88 -12.31
CA LEU A 73 -5.54 -13.70 -12.75
C LEU A 73 -6.31 -14.35 -11.58
N ASN A 74 -5.68 -14.59 -10.44
CA ASN A 74 -6.32 -15.22 -9.27
C ASN A 74 -7.11 -14.25 -8.37
N TRP A 75 -7.28 -12.98 -8.77
CA TRP A 75 -7.86 -11.95 -7.89
C TRP A 75 -9.38 -11.80 -7.97
N ARG A 76 -10.03 -12.34 -9.01
CA ARG A 76 -11.43 -11.95 -9.28
C ARG A 76 -12.32 -12.95 -10.00
N GLU A 77 -11.80 -14.10 -10.41
CA GLU A 77 -12.62 -15.11 -11.10
C GLU A 77 -13.12 -16.16 -10.10
N GLU A 78 -13.78 -15.69 -9.06
CA GLU A 78 -14.77 -16.50 -8.36
C GLU A 78 -16.03 -15.62 -8.37
N GLU A 79 -16.80 -15.75 -9.45
CA GLU A 79 -18.15 -15.21 -9.64
C GLU A 79 -19.08 -15.81 -8.56
N GLY A 80 -18.92 -15.30 -7.36
CA GLY A 80 -19.80 -15.51 -6.23
C GLY A 80 -19.66 -14.25 -5.39
N GLU A 81 -20.77 -13.69 -4.93
CA GLU A 81 -20.83 -12.42 -4.20
C GLU A 81 -20.24 -12.55 -2.78
N VAL A 82 -19.04 -13.12 -2.65
CA VAL A 82 -18.32 -13.27 -1.40
C VAL A 82 -18.00 -11.89 -0.87
N TYR A 83 -18.42 -11.61 0.36
CA TYR A 83 -18.21 -10.30 0.97
C TYR A 83 -16.73 -9.89 0.97
N GLN A 84 -16.46 -8.71 0.40
CA GLN A 84 -15.12 -8.11 0.36
C GLN A 84 -15.03 -6.87 1.27
N PRO A 85 -14.33 -6.94 2.41
CA PRO A 85 -14.15 -5.81 3.31
C PRO A 85 -13.32 -4.69 2.65
N LYS A 86 -13.79 -3.44 2.75
CA LYS A 86 -13.17 -2.28 2.07
C LYS A 86 -12.10 -1.58 2.91
N THR A 87 -12.24 -1.58 4.23
CA THR A 87 -11.31 -0.90 5.16
C THR A 87 -10.56 -1.93 6.00
N LYS A 88 -9.40 -1.53 6.53
CA LYS A 88 -8.59 -2.40 7.41
C LYS A 88 -9.34 -2.84 8.67
N GLU A 89 -10.14 -1.94 9.23
CA GLU A 89 -10.95 -2.20 10.42
C GLU A 89 -12.05 -3.23 10.11
N THR A 90 -12.79 -3.04 9.02
CA THR A 90 -13.82 -4.02 8.59
C THR A 90 -13.21 -5.36 8.21
N GLY A 91 -11.98 -5.37 7.68
CA GLY A 91 -11.24 -6.60 7.38
C GLY A 91 -10.90 -7.38 8.64
N ALA A 92 -10.36 -6.72 9.66
CA ALA A 92 -10.03 -7.36 10.94
C ALA A 92 -11.28 -7.92 11.65
N ALA A 93 -12.39 -7.18 11.61
CA ALA A 93 -13.67 -7.65 12.15
C ALA A 93 -14.20 -8.88 11.37
N TYR A 94 -14.12 -8.84 10.04
CA TYR A 94 -14.53 -9.96 9.18
C TYR A 94 -13.67 -11.21 9.42
N GLU A 95 -12.35 -11.07 9.57
CA GLU A 95 -11.46 -12.18 9.93
C GLU A 95 -11.78 -12.78 11.30
N SER A 96 -12.09 -11.92 12.29
CA SER A 96 -12.49 -12.36 13.62
C SER A 96 -13.81 -13.14 13.58
N MET A 97 -14.78 -12.68 12.79
CA MET A 97 -16.06 -13.36 12.59
C MET A 97 -15.88 -14.71 11.89
N LEU A 98 -15.09 -14.77 10.82
CA LEU A 98 -14.77 -16.05 10.14
C LEU A 98 -14.12 -17.06 11.08
N SER A 99 -13.20 -16.61 11.93
CA SER A 99 -12.53 -17.46 12.92
C SER A 99 -13.53 -18.04 13.95
N LEU A 100 -14.49 -17.22 14.38
CA LEU A 100 -15.55 -17.66 15.29
C LEU A 100 -16.46 -18.71 14.64
N ILE A 101 -16.91 -18.46 13.41
CA ILE A 101 -17.79 -19.37 12.66
C ILE A 101 -17.07 -20.70 12.44
N GLN A 102 -15.79 -20.67 12.06
CA GLN A 102 -15.00 -21.88 11.85
C GLN A 102 -14.85 -22.72 13.12
N HIS A 103 -14.74 -22.07 14.29
CA HIS A 103 -14.71 -22.77 15.57
C HIS A 103 -16.06 -23.44 15.90
N GLN A 104 -17.19 -22.85 15.48
CA GLN A 104 -18.52 -23.45 15.69
C GLN A 104 -18.79 -24.61 14.73
N LEU A 105 -18.48 -24.43 13.45
CA LEU A 105 -18.74 -25.40 12.37
C LEU A 105 -17.56 -26.38 12.16
N CYS A 106 -16.81 -26.72 13.20
CA CYS A 106 -15.58 -27.52 13.15
C CYS A 106 -15.55 -28.57 12.02
N GLY A 107 -14.58 -28.46 11.10
CA GLY A 107 -14.39 -29.43 10.00
C GLY A 107 -15.06 -29.08 8.67
N GLN A 108 -15.79 -27.96 8.58
CA GLN A 108 -16.34 -27.48 7.31
C GLN A 108 -15.27 -26.81 6.42
N PRO A 109 -15.36 -26.98 5.08
CA PRO A 109 -14.51 -26.28 4.13
C PRO A 109 -14.79 -24.77 4.10
N LEU A 110 -13.81 -24.00 3.62
CA LEU A 110 -13.81 -22.53 3.68
C LEU A 110 -14.99 -21.90 2.94
N ASN A 111 -15.47 -22.50 1.86
CA ASN A 111 -16.63 -22.04 1.10
C ASN A 111 -17.93 -22.07 1.95
N ILE A 112 -18.12 -23.09 2.79
CA ILE A 112 -19.28 -23.18 3.69
C ILE A 112 -19.17 -22.15 4.82
N VAL A 113 -17.97 -21.95 5.37
CA VAL A 113 -17.72 -20.92 6.39
C VAL A 113 -17.99 -19.52 5.84
N ARG A 114 -17.59 -19.24 4.59
CA ARG A 114 -17.87 -17.96 3.91
C ARG A 114 -19.36 -17.78 3.65
N ALA A 115 -20.05 -18.82 3.17
CA ALA A 115 -21.50 -18.76 2.96
C ALA A 115 -22.26 -18.46 4.26
N ALA A 116 -21.88 -19.10 5.38
CA ALA A 116 -22.46 -18.81 6.69
C ALA A 116 -22.16 -17.37 7.15
N ALA A 117 -20.96 -16.86 6.88
CA ALA A 117 -20.61 -15.47 7.17
C ALA A 117 -21.47 -14.47 6.38
N ASP A 118 -21.78 -14.75 5.11
CA ASP A 118 -22.62 -13.90 4.27
C ASP A 118 -24.08 -13.87 4.78
N GLU A 119 -24.62 -15.02 5.20
CA GLU A 119 -25.94 -15.09 5.84
C GLU A 119 -25.99 -14.28 7.15
N ILE A 120 -24.96 -14.40 8.00
CA ILE A 120 -24.86 -13.63 9.24
C ILE A 120 -24.77 -12.12 8.95
N LEU A 121 -24.01 -11.72 7.93
CA LEU A 121 -23.93 -10.31 7.52
C LEU A 121 -25.27 -9.79 7.01
N ALA A 122 -26.06 -10.61 6.30
CA ALA A 122 -27.41 -10.25 5.88
C ALA A 122 -28.31 -9.98 7.11
N VAL A 123 -28.36 -10.90 8.07
CA VAL A 123 -29.13 -10.74 9.32
C VAL A 123 -28.69 -9.51 10.12
N LEU A 124 -27.38 -9.24 10.18
CA LEU A 124 -26.85 -8.07 10.89
C LEU A 124 -27.25 -6.77 10.19
N LYS A 125 -27.25 -6.75 8.84
CA LYS A 125 -27.60 -5.58 8.03
C LYS A 125 -29.10 -5.33 7.95
N ASP A 126 -29.92 -6.36 8.18
CA ASP A 126 -31.37 -6.22 8.19
C ASP A 126 -31.83 -5.23 9.27
N GLY A 127 -32.46 -4.14 8.82
CA GLY A 127 -33.00 -3.07 9.67
C GLY A 127 -34.30 -3.43 10.38
N ASN A 128 -34.93 -4.54 10.01
CA ASN A 128 -36.22 -4.97 10.56
C ASN A 128 -36.10 -5.54 11.99
N PHE A 129 -34.91 -5.98 12.38
CA PHE A 129 -34.66 -6.50 13.72
C PHE A 129 -34.18 -5.38 14.64
N SER A 130 -35.13 -4.65 15.22
CA SER A 130 -34.82 -3.65 16.26
C SER A 130 -34.32 -4.30 17.57
N ASN A 131 -34.69 -5.57 17.82
CA ASN A 131 -34.25 -6.27 19.03
C ASN A 131 -32.99 -7.11 18.76
N SER A 132 -31.96 -6.92 19.58
CA SER A 132 -30.71 -7.68 19.50
C SER A 132 -30.90 -9.17 19.68
N ASP A 133 -31.89 -9.59 20.48
CA ASP A 133 -32.11 -11.02 20.76
C ASP A 133 -32.65 -11.78 19.55
N LYS A 134 -33.45 -11.10 18.71
CA LYS A 134 -33.95 -11.70 17.47
C LYS A 134 -32.81 -11.92 16.47
N LYS A 135 -31.87 -10.97 16.36
CA LYS A 135 -30.67 -11.13 15.53
C LYS A 135 -29.82 -12.30 16.02
N LYS A 136 -29.66 -12.45 17.33
CA LYS A 136 -28.93 -13.57 17.93
C LYS A 136 -29.58 -14.91 17.58
N MET A 137 -30.90 -15.06 17.76
CA MET A 137 -31.62 -16.29 17.39
C MET A 137 -31.45 -16.66 15.91
N GLU A 138 -31.53 -15.70 14.99
CA GLU A 138 -31.34 -15.98 13.56
C GLU A 138 -29.88 -16.38 13.27
N ILE A 139 -28.89 -15.76 13.93
CA ILE A 139 -27.48 -16.14 13.79
C ILE A 139 -27.23 -17.55 14.35
N GLU A 140 -27.80 -17.88 15.51
CA GLU A 140 -27.72 -19.20 16.13
C GLU A 140 -28.34 -20.28 15.23
N LYS A 141 -29.46 -19.95 14.58
CA LYS A 141 -30.13 -20.80 13.60
C LYS A 141 -29.25 -21.06 12.37
N VAL A 142 -28.57 -20.04 11.83
CA VAL A 142 -27.59 -20.21 10.73
C VAL A 142 -26.46 -21.15 11.14
N LEU A 143 -25.98 -21.03 12.38
CA LEU A 143 -24.91 -21.89 12.91
C LEU A 143 -25.40 -23.28 13.31
N ASN A 144 -26.71 -23.55 13.28
CA ASN A 144 -27.34 -24.75 13.86
C ASN A 144 -26.91 -25.01 15.31
N VAL A 145 -26.63 -23.94 16.04
CA VAL A 145 -26.21 -23.99 17.43
C VAL A 145 -27.44 -23.67 18.28
N SER A 146 -28.00 -24.68 18.94
CA SER A 146 -28.98 -24.49 20.00
C SER A 146 -28.21 -24.25 21.30
N ILE A 147 -28.16 -23.01 21.81
CA ILE A 147 -27.66 -22.70 23.16
C ILE A 147 -28.82 -22.72 24.15
#